data_AF-A0A957RGY5-F1
#
_entry.id   AF-A0A957RGY5-F1
#
_cell.length_a   1.000
_cell.length_b   1.000
_cell.length_c   1.000
_cell.angle_alpha   90.00
_cell.angle_beta   90.00
_cell.angle_gamma   90.00
#
_symmetry.space_group_name_H-M   'P 1'
#
loop_
_entity.id
_entity.type
_entity.pdbx_description
1 polymer ?
#
loop_
_entity_poly.entity_id
_entity_poly.type
_entity_poly.pdbx_seq_one_letter_code
_entity_poly.pdbx_strand_id
1 'polypeptide(L)'
;VEQDTTKTGGSIAALIFGALFLAYGAFLWLRRPRQQDAVKTPRWLELLDDIPPYLVVGVGLTGVLFNAKNLPLFLAAVRRILAADLPLIDSFIALAIFIALASVTVVTPIVLFLAGGERMHARLERMRAWLTRYNEAILGVVFMIMGAVLVLDNAAALAGF
;
A
#
# COMPACT_ATOMS: atom_id res chain seq x y z
N VAL A 1 -31.55 11.78 -11.20
CA VAL A 1 -30.85 13.00 -10.73
C VAL A 1 -29.96 12.70 -9.52
N GLU A 2 -30.47 12.14 -8.41
CA GLU A 2 -29.67 11.79 -7.21
C GLU A 2 -28.51 10.80 -7.46
N GLN A 3 -28.68 9.83 -8.37
CA GLN A 3 -27.62 8.89 -8.72
C GLN A 3 -26.50 9.52 -9.57
N ASP A 4 -26.79 10.54 -10.38
CA ASP A 4 -25.79 11.20 -11.22
C ASP A 4 -24.95 12.19 -10.41
N THR A 5 -25.56 12.91 -9.46
CA THR A 5 -24.84 13.80 -8.54
C THR A 5 -23.92 13.02 -7.60
N THR A 6 -24.34 11.84 -7.15
CA THR A 6 -23.51 10.96 -6.29
C THR A 6 -22.32 10.37 -7.06
N LYS A 7 -22.54 9.92 -8.30
CA LYS A 7 -21.46 9.40 -9.18
C LYS A 7 -20.47 10.50 -9.56
N THR A 8 -20.98 11.67 -9.96
CA THR A 8 -20.15 12.82 -10.38
C THR A 8 -19.35 13.38 -9.20
N GLY A 9 -19.96 13.50 -8.01
CA GLY A 9 -19.29 13.94 -6.80
C GLY A 9 -18.16 12.99 -6.37
N GLY A 10 -18.38 11.68 -6.47
CA GLY A 10 -17.37 10.67 -6.20
C GLY A 10 -16.18 10.75 -7.16
N SER A 11 -16.43 10.94 -8.46
CA SER A 11 -15.38 11.07 -9.49
C SER A 11 -14.55 12.34 -9.33
N ILE A 12 -15.17 13.48 -9.00
CA ILE A 12 -14.43 14.73 -8.76
C ILE A 12 -13.53 14.60 -7.52
N ALA A 13 -14.03 14.03 -6.43
CA ALA A 13 -13.22 13.79 -5.24
C ALA A 13 -12.01 12.88 -5.56
N ALA A 14 -12.23 11.79 -6.29
CA ALA A 14 -11.16 10.89 -6.70
C ALA A 14 -10.10 11.59 -7.58
N LEU A 15 -10.51 12.48 -8.50
CA LEU A 15 -9.58 13.28 -9.30
C LEU A 15 -8.74 14.23 -8.43
N ILE A 16 -9.34 14.88 -7.43
CA ILE A 16 -8.62 15.74 -6.48
C ILE A 16 -7.58 14.91 -5.71
N PHE A 17 -7.97 13.75 -5.17
CA PHE A 17 -7.03 12.85 -4.49
C PHE A 17 -5.91 12.36 -5.42
N GLY A 18 -6.23 12.06 -6.68
CA GLY A 18 -5.25 11.63 -7.67
C GLY A 18 -4.22 12.72 -7.97
N ALA A 19 -4.68 13.95 -8.17
CA ALA A 19 -3.82 15.11 -8.37
C ALA A 19 -2.94 15.39 -7.14
N LEU A 20 -3.49 15.28 -5.93
CA LEU A 20 -2.73 15.42 -4.68
C LEU A 20 -1.64 14.35 -4.56
N PHE A 21 -1.93 13.09 -4.90
CA PHE A 21 -0.94 12.01 -4.90
C PHE A 21 0.16 12.23 -5.94
N LEU A 22 -0.18 12.71 -7.14
CA LEU A 22 0.81 13.07 -8.15
C LEU A 22 1.71 14.22 -7.68
N ALA A 23 1.12 15.28 -7.11
CA ALA A 23 1.87 16.42 -6.59
C ALA A 23 2.79 16.02 -5.43
N TYR A 24 2.31 15.18 -4.51
CA TYR A 24 3.10 14.67 -3.38
C TYR A 24 4.20 13.71 -3.84
N GLY A 25 3.90 12.82 -4.79
CA GLY A 25 4.88 11.91 -5.39
C GLY A 25 5.99 12.67 -6.13
N ALA A 26 5.63 13.68 -6.91
CA ALA A 26 6.59 14.59 -7.54
C ALA A 26 7.39 15.36 -6.49
N PHE A 27 6.75 15.91 -5.47
CA PHE A 27 7.44 16.60 -4.38
C PHE A 27 8.48 15.72 -3.67
N LEU A 28 8.13 14.47 -3.34
CA LEU A 28 9.05 13.48 -2.79
C LEU A 28 10.20 13.17 -3.75
N TRP A 29 9.90 13.03 -5.04
CA TRP A 29 10.91 12.78 -6.07
C TRP A 29 11.89 13.94 -6.23
N LEU A 30 11.39 15.19 -6.21
CA LEU A 30 12.20 16.40 -6.29
C LEU A 30 13.01 16.66 -5.00
N ARG A 31 12.46 16.32 -3.83
CA ARG A 31 13.15 16.46 -2.54
C ARG A 31 14.14 15.34 -2.24
N ARG A 32 14.16 14.29 -3.06
CA ARG A 32 15.07 13.16 -2.92
C ARG A 32 16.50 13.66 -2.65
N PRO A 33 17.08 13.38 -1.46
CA PRO A 33 18.43 13.82 -1.13
C PRO A 33 19.42 13.27 -2.16
N ARG A 34 20.16 14.17 -2.80
CA ARG A 34 21.22 13.82 -3.76
C ARG A 34 22.46 13.38 -2.98
N GLN A 35 22.63 12.06 -2.90
CA GLN A 35 23.85 11.28 -2.63
C GLN A 35 24.68 11.51 -1.35
N GLN A 36 24.61 12.62 -0.60
CA GLN A 36 25.59 12.90 0.47
C GLN A 36 25.04 13.26 1.86
N ASP A 37 23.73 13.46 2.03
CA ASP A 37 23.18 13.71 3.37
C ASP A 37 22.96 12.39 4.11
N ALA A 38 23.48 12.32 5.34
CA ALA A 38 23.35 11.18 6.24
C ALA A 38 21.92 10.65 6.22
N VAL A 39 21.77 9.36 5.85
CA VAL A 39 20.49 8.66 5.78
C VAL A 39 19.86 8.71 7.18
N LYS A 40 19.04 9.71 7.46
CA LYS A 40 18.24 9.75 8.67
C LYS A 40 17.23 8.63 8.54
N THR A 41 17.35 7.62 9.41
CA THR A 41 16.32 6.61 9.57
C THR A 41 14.98 7.33 9.75
N PRO A 42 13.94 6.96 8.98
CA PRO A 42 12.67 7.64 9.13
C PRO A 42 12.13 7.32 10.52
N ARG A 43 11.67 8.36 11.23
CA ARG A 43 11.28 8.29 12.65
C ARG A 43 10.27 7.18 12.98
N TRP A 44 9.41 6.81 12.02
CA TRP A 44 8.47 5.69 12.19
C TRP A 44 9.16 4.32 12.23
N LEU A 45 10.31 4.15 11.58
CA LEU A 45 11.11 2.92 11.62
C LEU A 45 11.85 2.81 12.96
N GLU A 46 12.37 3.92 13.48
CA GLU A 46 12.97 3.98 14.83
C GLU A 46 11.93 3.64 15.90
N LEU A 47 10.70 4.14 15.73
CA LEU A 47 9.58 3.81 16.61
C LEU A 47 9.19 2.32 16.59
N LEU A 48 9.55 1.56 15.53
CA LEU A 48 9.28 0.13 15.47
C LEU A 48 10.33 -0.71 16.21
N ASP A 49 11.57 -0.21 16.29
CA ASP A 49 12.68 -0.94 16.93
C ASP A 49 12.51 -1.01 18.47
N ASP A 50 11.79 -0.04 19.07
CA ASP A 50 11.52 0.04 20.52
C ASP A 50 10.18 -0.62 20.95
N ILE A 51 9.46 -1.28 20.04
CA ILE A 51 8.16 -1.87 20.38
C ILE A 51 8.35 -3.12 21.26
N PRO A 52 7.77 -3.15 22.47
CA PRO A 52 7.88 -4.33 23.29
C PRO A 52 7.07 -5.49 22.69
N PRO A 53 7.53 -6.75 22.81
CA PRO A 53 6.94 -7.92 22.13
C PRO A 53 5.42 -8.08 22.30
N TYR A 54 4.89 -7.67 23.45
CA TYR A 54 3.45 -7.76 23.77
C TYR A 54 2.57 -6.74 23.02
N LEU A 55 3.16 -5.67 22.45
CA LEU A 55 2.43 -4.66 21.64
C LEU A 55 2.57 -4.87 20.13
N VAL A 56 3.44 -5.78 19.68
CA VAL A 56 3.73 -6.00 18.26
C VAL A 56 2.48 -6.36 17.46
N VAL A 57 1.59 -7.18 18.03
CA VAL A 57 0.32 -7.55 17.38
C VAL A 57 -0.59 -6.33 17.23
N GLY A 58 -0.70 -5.50 18.25
CA GLY A 58 -1.53 -4.28 18.22
C GLY A 58 -1.02 -3.28 17.18
N VAL A 59 0.29 -3.05 17.14
CA VAL A 59 0.90 -2.14 16.14
C VAL A 59 0.84 -2.72 14.73
N GLY A 60 0.96 -4.04 14.57
CA GLY A 60 0.72 -4.70 13.29
C GLY A 60 -0.72 -4.51 12.80
N LEU A 61 -1.71 -4.69 13.69
CA LEU A 61 -3.11 -4.48 13.37
C LEU A 61 -3.40 -3.03 12.97
N THR A 62 -2.86 -2.04 13.67
CA THR A 62 -3.04 -0.64 13.28
C THR A 62 -2.37 -0.36 11.93
N GLY A 63 -1.17 -0.89 11.68
CA GLY A 63 -0.47 -0.77 10.41
C GLY A 63 -1.25 -1.36 9.21
N VAL A 64 -2.02 -2.41 9.43
CA VAL A 64 -2.92 -3.01 8.42
C VAL A 64 -4.18 -2.17 8.24
N LEU A 65 -4.82 -1.75 9.34
CA LEU A 65 -6.08 -1.00 9.32
C LEU A 65 -5.91 0.41 8.72
N PHE A 66 -4.78 1.08 9.00
CA PHE A 66 -4.48 2.41 8.49
C PHE A 66 -3.71 2.39 7.15
N ASN A 67 -3.62 1.23 6.51
CA ASN A 67 -2.93 1.07 5.22
C ASN A 67 -3.78 1.59 4.06
N ALA A 68 -3.96 2.92 3.99
CA ALA A 68 -4.80 3.60 3.00
C ALA A 68 -4.53 3.15 1.55
N LYS A 69 -3.26 2.81 1.23
CA LYS A 69 -2.86 2.34 -0.10
C LYS A 69 -3.47 1.01 -0.53
N ASN A 70 -3.82 0.13 0.41
CA ASN A 70 -4.35 -1.20 0.10
C ASN A 70 -5.89 -1.23 0.04
N LEU A 71 -6.56 -0.21 0.58
CA LEU A 71 -8.03 -0.12 0.57
C LEU A 71 -8.62 -0.22 -0.84
N PRO A 72 -8.11 0.47 -1.88
CA PRO A 72 -8.69 0.36 -3.22
C PRO A 72 -8.68 -1.07 -3.77
N LEU A 73 -7.57 -1.80 -3.61
CA LEU A 73 -7.45 -3.19 -4.06
C LEU A 73 -8.41 -4.11 -3.29
N PHE A 74 -8.50 -3.93 -1.98
CA PHE A 74 -9.43 -4.70 -1.14
C PHE A 74 -10.89 -4.45 -1.54
N LEU A 75 -11.28 -3.18 -1.71
CA LEU A 75 -12.63 -2.81 -2.15
C LEU A 75 -12.95 -3.37 -3.54
N ALA A 76 -11.99 -3.35 -4.47
CA ALA A 76 -12.16 -3.95 -5.78
C ALA A 76 -12.39 -5.47 -5.69
N ALA A 77 -11.61 -6.18 -4.87
CA ALA A 77 -11.78 -7.61 -4.66
C ALA A 77 -13.13 -7.95 -4.01
N VAL A 78 -13.51 -7.24 -2.94
CA VAL A 78 -14.80 -7.42 -2.26
C VAL A 78 -15.96 -7.16 -3.22
N ARG A 79 -15.89 -6.09 -4.03
CA ARG A 79 -16.92 -5.80 -5.04
C ARG A 79 -17.06 -6.93 -6.05
N ARG A 80 -15.95 -7.56 -6.47
CA ARG A 80 -15.97 -8.72 -7.38
C ARG A 80 -16.61 -9.95 -6.73
N ILE A 81 -16.30 -10.21 -5.46
CA ILE A 81 -16.89 -11.33 -4.70
C ILE A 81 -18.40 -11.13 -4.52
N LEU A 82 -18.82 -9.92 -4.13
CA LEU A 82 -20.25 -9.59 -3.97
C LEU A 82 -21.02 -9.67 -5.29
N ALA A 83 -20.40 -9.30 -6.41
CA ALA A 83 -21.02 -9.38 -7.73
C ALA A 83 -21.16 -10.82 -8.26
N ALA A 84 -20.48 -11.80 -7.65
CA ALA A 84 -20.52 -13.19 -8.08
C ALA A 84 -21.74 -13.97 -7.53
N ASP A 85 -22.57 -13.34 -6.69
CA ASP A 85 -23.79 -13.91 -6.08
C ASP A 85 -23.57 -15.31 -5.47
N LEU A 86 -22.42 -15.47 -4.81
CA LEU A 86 -22.02 -16.73 -4.21
C LEU A 86 -22.75 -16.98 -2.88
N PRO A 87 -22.99 -18.25 -2.52
CA PRO A 87 -23.36 -18.61 -1.15
C PRO A 87 -22.41 -17.98 -0.12
N LEU A 88 -22.92 -17.66 1.07
CA LEU A 88 -22.16 -16.94 2.11
C LEU A 88 -20.81 -17.62 2.43
N ILE A 89 -20.82 -18.96 2.54
CA ILE A 89 -19.62 -19.75 2.84
C ILE A 89 -18.58 -19.61 1.73
N ASP A 90 -19.00 -19.68 0.46
CA ASP A 90 -18.11 -19.60 -0.69
C ASP A 90 -17.49 -18.19 -0.83
N SER A 91 -18.24 -17.15 -0.47
CA SER A 91 -17.73 -15.78 -0.38
C SER A 91 -16.60 -15.65 0.66
N PHE A 92 -16.75 -16.29 1.83
CA PHE A 92 -15.69 -16.32 2.85
C PHE A 92 -14.47 -17.11 2.39
N ILE A 93 -14.67 -18.22 1.68
CA ILE A 93 -13.57 -19.01 1.12
C ILE A 93 -12.81 -18.18 0.07
N ALA A 94 -13.52 -17.54 -0.86
CA ALA A 94 -12.91 -16.67 -1.87
C ALA A 94 -12.12 -15.52 -1.22
N LEU A 95 -12.68 -14.89 -0.18
CA LEU A 95 -12.00 -13.85 0.58
C LEU A 95 -10.74 -14.38 1.29
N ALA A 96 -10.82 -15.56 1.91
CA ALA A 96 -9.68 -16.19 2.58
C ALA A 96 -8.54 -16.50 1.60
N ILE A 97 -8.86 -17.01 0.40
CA ILE A 97 -7.88 -17.25 -0.67
C ILE A 97 -7.23 -15.94 -1.13
N PHE A 98 -8.04 -14.89 -1.34
CA PHE A 98 -7.54 -13.56 -1.71
C PHE A 98 -6.57 -13.01 -0.65
N ILE A 99 -6.93 -13.09 0.64
CA ILE A 99 -6.08 -12.64 1.74
C ILE A 99 -4.78 -13.45 1.76
N ALA A 100 -4.86 -14.78 1.66
CA ALA A 100 -3.68 -15.65 1.66
C ALA A 100 -2.70 -15.26 0.54
N LEU A 101 -3.19 -15.08 -0.68
CA LEU A 101 -2.40 -14.64 -1.84
C LEU A 101 -1.79 -13.26 -1.64
N ALA A 102 -2.58 -12.29 -1.15
CA ALA A 102 -2.09 -10.94 -0.89
C ALA A 102 -1.00 -10.92 0.19
N SER A 103 -1.12 -11.78 1.21
CA SER A 103 -0.16 -11.88 2.32
C SER A 103 1.15 -12.56 1.94
N VAL A 104 1.24 -13.32 0.84
CA VAL A 104 2.47 -14.04 0.44
C VAL A 104 3.67 -13.10 0.37
N THR A 105 3.51 -11.89 -0.19
CA THR A 105 4.60 -10.92 -0.34
C THR A 105 5.17 -10.44 1.00
N VAL A 106 4.35 -10.40 2.05
CA VAL A 106 4.74 -9.99 3.40
C VAL A 106 5.28 -11.17 4.21
N VAL A 107 4.69 -12.35 4.06
CA VAL A 107 5.09 -13.56 4.78
C VAL A 107 6.43 -14.10 4.27
N THR A 108 6.72 -13.94 2.98
CA THR A 108 7.96 -14.43 2.35
C THR A 108 9.24 -14.01 3.08
N PRO A 109 9.52 -12.71 3.34
CA PRO A 109 10.73 -12.30 4.05
C PRO A 109 10.79 -12.83 5.49
N ILE A 110 9.64 -13.00 6.16
CA ILE A 110 9.57 -13.55 7.53
C ILE A 110 9.99 -15.03 7.52
N VAL A 111 9.45 -15.82 6.60
CA VAL A 111 9.81 -17.24 6.45
C VAL A 111 11.27 -17.39 6.05
N LEU A 112 11.78 -16.55 5.14
CA LEU A 112 13.19 -16.55 4.75
C LEU A 112 14.11 -16.19 5.92
N PHE A 113 13.69 -15.27 6.80
CA PHE A 113 14.45 -14.94 8.00
C PHE A 113 14.46 -16.11 9.00
N LEU A 114 13.33 -16.77 9.23
CA LEU A 114 13.24 -17.88 10.18
C LEU A 114 13.96 -19.14 9.70
N ALA A 115 13.92 -19.44 8.40
CA ALA A 115 14.52 -20.64 7.82
C ALA A 115 15.95 -20.43 7.32
N GLY A 116 16.30 -19.20 6.95
CA GLY A 116 17.60 -18.86 6.40
C GLY A 116 18.53 -18.40 7.51
N GLY A 117 19.55 -19.21 7.84
CA GLY A 117 20.58 -18.84 8.82
C GLY A 117 21.39 -17.58 8.44
N GLU A 118 22.56 -17.39 9.07
CA GLU A 118 23.34 -16.14 9.03
C GLU A 118 23.49 -15.46 7.66
N ARG A 119 23.68 -16.24 6.59
CA ARG A 119 23.81 -15.70 5.22
C ARG A 119 22.53 -15.02 4.72
N MET A 120 21.35 -15.53 5.07
CA MET A 120 20.08 -14.94 4.68
C MET A 120 19.77 -13.70 5.52
N HIS A 121 20.06 -13.75 6.83
CA HIS A 121 19.97 -12.57 7.69
C HIS A 121 20.81 -11.40 7.14
N ALA A 122 22.06 -11.66 6.75
CA ALA A 122 22.91 -10.63 6.16
C ALA A 122 22.40 -10.09 4.81
N ARG A 123 21.72 -10.92 4.00
CA ARG A 123 21.09 -10.48 2.74
C ARG A 123 19.86 -9.60 3.02
N LEU A 124 19.01 -10.02 3.95
CA LEU A 124 17.81 -9.28 4.36
C LEU A 124 18.18 -7.93 4.98
N GLU A 125 19.24 -7.86 5.79
CA GLU A 125 19.69 -6.60 6.38
C GLU A 125 20.22 -5.61 5.33
N ARG A 126 20.99 -6.10 4.34
CA ARG A 126 21.39 -5.26 3.20
C ARG A 126 20.19 -4.75 2.40
N MET A 127 19.18 -5.60 2.24
CA MET A 127 17.94 -5.21 1.56
C MET A 127 17.16 -4.16 2.37
N ARG A 128 17.04 -4.34 3.69
CA ARG A 128 16.45 -3.36 4.62
C ARG A 128 17.17 -2.02 4.52
N ALA A 129 18.51 -2.02 4.58
CA ALA A 129 19.31 -0.80 4.47
C ALA A 129 19.11 -0.09 3.12
N TRP A 130 19.03 -0.84 2.02
CA TRP A 130 18.72 -0.29 0.70
C TRP A 130 17.30 0.32 0.66
N LEU A 131 16.30 -0.41 1.14
CA LEU A 131 14.91 0.06 1.19
C LEU A 131 14.77 1.32 2.03
N THR A 132 15.41 1.38 3.19
CA THR A 132 15.42 2.57 4.05
C THR A 132 16.09 3.75 3.35
N ARG A 133 17.22 3.51 2.67
CA ARG A 133 17.96 4.55 1.93
C ARG A 133 17.16 5.14 0.77
N TYR A 134 16.38 4.31 0.07
CA TYR A 134 15.59 4.76 -1.08
C TYR A 134 14.11 4.96 -0.76
N ASN A 135 13.73 4.96 0.53
CA ASN A 135 12.34 5.00 0.98
C ASN A 135 11.56 6.18 0.38
N GLU A 136 12.13 7.39 0.37
CA GLU A 136 11.46 8.56 -0.21
C GLU A 136 11.24 8.44 -1.72
N ALA A 137 12.21 7.87 -2.45
CA ALA A 137 12.07 7.64 -3.89
C ALA A 137 11.03 6.56 -4.19
N ILE A 138 11.02 5.48 -3.41
CA ILE A 138 10.03 4.39 -3.53
C ILE A 138 8.63 4.95 -3.26
N LEU A 139 8.45 5.69 -2.16
CA LEU A 139 7.19 6.34 -1.83
C LEU A 139 6.76 7.31 -2.94
N GLY A 140 7.70 8.13 -3.46
CA GLY A 140 7.43 9.05 -4.56
C GLY A 140 6.88 8.33 -5.79
N VAL A 141 7.52 7.24 -6.22
CA VAL A 141 7.06 6.41 -7.35
C VAL A 141 5.70 5.77 -7.05
N VAL A 142 5.50 5.21 -5.85
CA VAL A 142 4.23 4.59 -5.46
C VAL A 142 3.09 5.61 -5.49
N PHE A 143 3.26 6.78 -4.88
CA PHE A 143 2.24 7.84 -4.92
C PHE A 143 1.97 8.33 -6.34
N MET A 144 3.01 8.42 -7.18
CA MET A 144 2.85 8.84 -8.57
C MET A 144 2.05 7.81 -9.38
N ILE A 145 2.34 6.51 -9.23
CA ILE A 145 1.57 5.42 -9.86
C ILE A 145 0.12 5.44 -9.37
N MET A 146 -0.08 5.54 -8.04
CA MET A 146 -1.40 5.54 -7.44
C MET A 146 -2.23 6.75 -7.88
N GLY A 147 -1.63 7.93 -7.95
CA GLY A 147 -2.25 9.13 -8.49
C GLY A 147 -2.59 9.00 -9.98
N ALA A 148 -1.68 8.46 -10.79
CA ALA A 148 -1.91 8.24 -12.22
C ALA A 148 -3.08 7.27 -12.48
N VAL A 149 -3.11 6.13 -11.80
CA VAL A 149 -4.22 5.16 -11.89
C VAL A 149 -5.54 5.81 -11.49
N LEU A 150 -5.55 6.54 -10.37
CA LEU A 150 -6.78 7.18 -9.89
C LEU A 150 -7.30 8.24 -10.87
N VAL A 151 -6.42 9.02 -11.48
CA VAL A 151 -6.82 10.00 -12.52
C VAL A 151 -7.32 9.29 -13.77
N LEU A 152 -6.61 8.28 -14.27
CA LEU A 152 -6.97 7.56 -15.50
C LEU A 152 -8.32 6.85 -15.38
N ASP A 153 -8.56 6.13 -14.29
CA ASP A 153 -9.81 5.39 -14.08
C ASP A 153 -11.01 6.33 -13.98
N ASN A 154 -10.87 7.48 -13.32
CA ASN A 154 -11.96 8.43 -13.15
C ASN A 154 -12.18 9.33 -14.38
N ALA A 155 -11.12 9.62 -15.13
CA ALA A 155 -11.24 10.30 -16.41
C ALA A 155 -11.94 9.42 -17.45
N ALA A 156 -11.61 8.12 -17.51
CA ALA A 156 -12.30 7.15 -18.36
C ALA A 156 -13.80 7.04 -18.02
N ALA A 157 -14.13 6.96 -16.73
CA ALA A 157 -15.51 6.90 -16.26
C ALA A 157 -16.33 8.16 -16.61
N LEU A 158 -15.72 9.35 -16.62
CA LEU A 158 -16.37 10.61 -17.03
C LEU A 158 -16.48 10.77 -18.55
N ALA A 159 -15.54 10.19 -19.30
CA ALA A 159 -15.55 10.16 -20.76
C ALA A 159 -16.54 9.12 -21.34
N GLY A 160 -17.14 8.29 -20.50
CA GLY A 160 -18.16 7.31 -20.89
C GLY A 160 -17.60 5.98 -21.41
N PHE A 161 -16.36 5.62 -21.04
CA PHE A 161 -15.75 4.31 -21.32
C PHE A 161 -15.82 3.39 -20.09
#